data_AF-A0A1L8ZA70-F1
#
_entry.id   AF-A0A1L8ZA70-F1
#
_cell.length_a   1.000
_cell.length_b   1.000
_cell.length_c   1.000
_cell.angle_alpha   90.00
_cell.angle_beta   90.00
_cell.angle_gamma   90.00
#
_symmetry.space_group_name_H-M   'P 1'
#
loop_
_entity.id
_entity.type
_entity.pdbx_description
1 polymer ?
#
loop_
_entity_poly.entity_id
_entity_poly.type
_entity_poly.pdbx_seq_one_letter_code
_entity_poly.pdbx_strand_id
1 'polypeptide(L)'
;MQEQVNEEAVTISESLPKNDKELVTISSEEYERLVSDAKKLPDMISREDFEKRLAEAESNFIKARKQAERQAEANAFKDSKILSNLEKACEQYEIAPPFANILSVKDAKLAFLDAMKKKYNIKFKIDEEGDLDSQIDNISLLVQELTAYKQMVNARNRFTGQIINETKLKKYKDKFALWRA
;
A
#
# COMPACT_ATOMS: atom_id res chain seq x y z
N MET A 1 19.14 0.69 -20.30
CA MET A 1 20.31 1.56 -20.60
C MET A 1 20.03 2.16 -21.96
N GLN A 2 19.84 3.45 -22.19
CA GLN A 2 20.27 4.65 -21.50
C GLN A 2 19.27 5.75 -21.91
N GLU A 3 18.83 6.57 -20.95
CA GLU A 3 18.22 7.87 -21.25
C GLU A 3 19.28 8.77 -21.92
N GLN A 4 18.85 9.59 -22.88
CA GLN A 4 19.46 10.90 -23.07
C GLN A 4 18.40 11.89 -23.57
N VAL A 5 17.89 12.64 -22.61
CA VAL A 5 17.33 13.97 -22.76
C VAL A 5 18.39 14.83 -23.45
N ASN A 6 18.03 15.50 -24.55
CA ASN A 6 18.82 16.61 -25.04
C ASN A 6 17.88 17.81 -25.24
N GLU A 7 18.07 18.77 -24.35
CA GLU A 7 17.57 20.14 -24.46
C GLU A 7 18.19 20.78 -25.70
N GLU A 8 17.39 21.10 -26.71
CA GLU A 8 17.79 22.07 -27.72
C GLU A 8 16.85 23.27 -27.65
N ALA A 9 17.35 24.24 -26.90
CA ALA A 9 17.16 25.67 -27.00
C ALA A 9 16.13 26.13 -28.04
N VAL A 10 15.04 26.72 -27.54
CA VAL A 10 14.22 27.65 -28.31
C VAL A 10 15.13 28.80 -28.73
N THR A 11 15.61 28.78 -29.97
CA THR A 11 16.13 29.97 -30.64
C THR A 11 14.97 30.93 -30.84
N ILE A 12 14.74 31.78 -29.83
CA ILE A 12 14.06 33.04 -30.01
C ILE A 12 14.92 33.79 -31.03
N SER A 13 14.49 33.75 -32.29
CA SER A 13 15.05 34.63 -33.33
C SER A 13 14.64 36.04 -32.96
N GLU A 14 15.45 36.65 -32.10
CA GLU A 14 15.45 38.07 -31.79
C GLU A 14 16.00 38.80 -33.01
N SER A 15 15.21 38.84 -34.08
CA SER A 15 15.36 39.86 -35.11
C SER A 15 14.30 40.91 -34.84
N LEU A 16 14.60 41.77 -33.87
CA LEU A 16 13.93 43.06 -33.73
C LEU A 16 14.21 43.84 -35.03
N PRO A 17 13.22 44.07 -35.93
CA PRO A 17 13.48 44.94 -37.05
C PRO A 17 13.49 46.37 -36.52
N LYS A 18 14.49 47.11 -37.00
CA LYS A 18 14.64 48.54 -36.86
C LYS A 18 13.29 49.22 -37.09
N ASN A 19 13.03 50.25 -36.30
CA ASN A 19 11.94 51.22 -36.51
C ASN A 19 12.14 51.99 -37.82
N ASP A 20 11.95 51.33 -38.95
CA ASP A 20 11.55 51.98 -40.18
C ASP A 20 10.03 51.82 -40.23
N LYS A 21 9.30 52.92 -40.09
CA LYS A 21 7.86 52.96 -40.37
C LYS A 21 7.68 52.80 -41.87
N GLU A 22 7.96 51.60 -42.39
CA GLU A 22 7.61 51.21 -43.73
C GLU A 22 6.08 51.26 -43.77
N LEU A 23 5.56 52.28 -44.46
CA LEU A 23 4.12 52.47 -44.60
C LEU A 23 3.63 51.34 -45.51
N VAL A 24 3.28 50.20 -44.90
CA VAL A 24 2.73 49.04 -45.59
C VAL A 24 1.35 49.44 -46.13
N THR A 25 1.29 49.80 -47.40
CA THR A 25 0.05 50.10 -48.11
C THR A 25 -0.47 48.83 -48.76
N ILE A 26 -1.59 48.32 -48.25
CA ILE A 26 -2.35 47.23 -48.88
C ILE A 26 -3.38 47.80 -49.85
N SER A 27 -3.74 47.01 -50.87
CA SER A 27 -4.79 47.42 -51.82
C SER A 27 -6.16 47.49 -51.11
N SER A 28 -7.05 48.39 -51.57
CA SER A 28 -8.37 48.59 -50.95
C SER A 28 -9.22 47.31 -50.94
N GLU A 29 -9.12 46.51 -52.00
CA GLU A 29 -9.82 45.22 -52.11
C GLU A 29 -9.29 44.19 -51.09
N GLU A 30 -7.99 44.20 -50.84
CA GLU A 30 -7.34 43.32 -49.86
C GLU A 30 -7.64 43.76 -48.42
N TYR A 31 -7.73 45.08 -48.18
CA TYR A 31 -8.24 45.64 -46.93
C TYR A 31 -9.68 45.21 -46.65
N GLU A 32 -10.58 45.31 -47.64
CA GLU A 32 -11.98 44.89 -47.49
C GLU A 32 -12.11 43.39 -47.26
N ARG A 33 -11.29 42.57 -47.93
CA ARG A 33 -11.22 41.12 -47.68
C ARG A 33 -10.77 40.81 -46.26
N LEU A 34 -9.69 41.44 -45.78
CA LEU A 34 -9.19 41.25 -44.42
C LEU A 34 -10.21 41.67 -43.36
N VAL A 35 -10.89 42.81 -43.56
CA VAL A 35 -11.96 43.27 -42.66
C VAL A 35 -13.16 42.32 -42.69
N SER A 36 -13.50 41.77 -43.85
CA SER A 36 -14.60 40.80 -43.99
C SER A 36 -14.27 39.45 -43.37
N ASP A 37 -13.02 38.99 -43.48
CA ASP A 37 -12.58 37.74 -42.88
C ASP A 37 -12.40 37.87 -41.37
N ALA A 38 -12.00 39.03 -40.86
CA ALA A 38 -12.02 39.33 -39.43
C ALA A 38 -13.46 39.28 -38.85
N LYS A 39 -14.47 39.70 -39.62
CA LYS A 39 -15.89 39.58 -39.25
C LYS A 39 -16.44 38.14 -39.34
N LYS A 40 -15.74 37.24 -40.04
CA LYS A 40 -16.07 35.80 -40.10
C LYS A 40 -15.36 34.99 -39.01
N LEU A 41 -14.42 35.59 -38.28
CA LEU A 41 -13.84 34.94 -37.11
C LEU A 41 -14.95 34.76 -36.08
N PRO A 42 -15.12 33.55 -35.52
CA PRO A 42 -16.07 33.31 -34.44
C PRO A 42 -15.84 34.33 -33.33
N ASP A 43 -16.93 34.78 -32.71
CA ASP A 43 -16.91 35.72 -31.57
C ASP A 43 -15.82 35.28 -30.59
N MET A 44 -14.71 36.03 -30.56
CA MET A 44 -13.59 35.72 -29.69
C MET A 44 -14.11 35.83 -28.26
N ILE A 45 -13.84 34.82 -27.45
CA ILE A 45 -14.22 34.81 -26.03
C ILE A 45 -13.71 36.13 -25.42
N SER A 46 -14.62 36.90 -24.81
CA SER A 46 -14.24 38.18 -24.20
C SER A 46 -13.10 37.95 -23.20
N ARG A 47 -12.25 38.97 -23.00
CA ARG A 47 -11.14 38.85 -22.05
C ARG A 47 -11.65 38.47 -20.66
N GLU A 48 -12.78 39.05 -20.27
CA GLU A 48 -13.48 38.78 -19.03
C GLU A 48 -13.97 37.32 -18.96
N ASP A 49 -14.54 36.77 -20.04
CA ASP A 49 -14.95 35.36 -20.10
C ASP A 49 -13.77 34.40 -20.09
N PHE A 50 -12.64 34.76 -20.70
CA PHE A 50 -11.41 33.98 -20.64
C PHE A 50 -10.84 33.93 -19.23
N GLU A 51 -10.70 35.10 -18.58
CA GLU A 51 -10.24 35.21 -17.19
C GLU A 51 -11.17 34.44 -16.23
N LYS A 52 -12.48 34.51 -16.45
CA LYS A 52 -13.47 33.73 -15.70
C LYS A 52 -13.29 32.22 -15.88
N ARG A 53 -13.14 31.74 -17.12
CA ARG A 53 -12.91 30.32 -17.41
C ARG A 53 -11.58 29.83 -16.84
N LEU A 54 -10.54 30.65 -16.87
CA LEU A 54 -9.24 30.34 -16.27
C LEU A 54 -9.36 30.20 -14.75
N ALA A 55 -10.01 31.15 -14.07
CA ALA A 55 -10.25 31.08 -12.64
C ALA A 55 -11.12 29.88 -12.23
N GLU A 56 -12.12 29.51 -13.03
CA GLU A 56 -12.92 28.31 -12.83
C GLU A 56 -12.08 27.02 -12.99
N ALA A 57 -11.21 26.96 -14.00
CA ALA A 57 -10.31 25.82 -14.21
C ALA A 57 -9.30 25.66 -13.07
N GLU A 58 -8.69 26.76 -12.61
CA GLU A 58 -7.78 26.77 -11.46
C GLU A 58 -8.50 26.35 -10.17
N SER A 59 -9.71 26.86 -9.94
CA SER A 59 -10.54 26.46 -8.79
C SER A 59 -10.87 24.98 -8.81
N ASN A 60 -11.22 24.42 -9.97
CA ASN A 60 -11.50 23.00 -10.13
C ASN A 60 -10.25 22.15 -9.92
N PHE A 61 -9.09 22.59 -10.41
CA PHE A 61 -7.81 21.92 -10.16
C PHE A 61 -7.48 21.86 -8.67
N ILE A 62 -7.62 22.99 -7.95
CA ILE A 62 -7.40 23.05 -6.50
C ILE A 62 -8.35 22.10 -5.75
N LYS A 63 -9.64 22.08 -6.13
CA LYS A 63 -10.62 21.17 -5.52
C LYS A 63 -10.27 19.71 -5.77
N ALA A 64 -9.92 19.35 -7.01
CA ALA A 64 -9.53 17.98 -7.37
C ALA A 64 -8.27 17.54 -6.61
N ARG A 65 -7.26 18.41 -6.52
CA ARG A 65 -6.04 18.16 -5.73
C ARG A 65 -6.37 17.94 -4.25
N LYS A 66 -7.19 18.81 -3.65
CA LYS A 66 -7.60 18.69 -2.25
C LYS A 66 -8.39 17.41 -1.98
N GLN A 67 -9.20 16.97 -2.94
CA GLN A 67 -9.91 15.70 -2.84
C GLN A 67 -8.95 14.51 -2.91
N ALA A 68 -7.97 14.53 -3.83
CA ALA A 68 -6.94 13.50 -3.94
C ALA A 68 -6.09 13.41 -2.66
N GLU A 69 -5.74 14.56 -2.06
CA GLU A 69 -5.01 14.64 -0.79
C GLU A 69 -5.80 14.00 0.36
N ARG A 70 -7.07 14.38 0.54
CA ARG A 70 -7.94 13.75 1.55
C ARG A 70 -8.08 12.24 1.35
N GLN A 71 -8.12 11.79 0.09
CA GLN A 71 -8.21 10.36 -0.22
C GLN A 71 -6.90 9.63 0.11
N ALA A 72 -5.74 10.25 -0.19
CA ALA A 72 -4.44 9.75 0.24
C ALA A 72 -4.31 9.67 1.77
N GLU A 73 -4.76 10.70 2.50
CA GLU A 73 -4.81 10.69 3.97
C GLU A 73 -5.70 9.56 4.51
N ALA A 74 -6.90 9.38 3.94
CA ALA A 74 -7.81 8.31 4.34
C ALA A 74 -7.21 6.92 4.08
N ASN A 75 -6.47 6.73 2.99
CA ASN A 75 -5.78 5.49 2.69
C ASN A 75 -4.61 5.26 3.65
N ALA A 76 -3.78 6.28 3.89
CA ALA A 76 -2.68 6.20 4.86
C ALA A 76 -3.17 5.86 6.28
N PHE A 77 -4.33 6.39 6.69
CA PHE A 77 -4.96 6.02 7.96
C PHE A 77 -5.39 4.55 8.00
N LYS A 78 -6.00 4.03 6.92
CA LYS A 78 -6.37 2.60 6.82
C LYS A 78 -5.13 1.71 6.88
N ASP A 79 -4.09 2.09 6.15
CA ASP A 79 -2.82 1.36 6.11
C ASP A 79 -2.16 1.34 7.50
N SER A 80 -2.13 2.47 8.19
CA SER A 80 -1.64 2.57 9.57
C SER A 80 -2.41 1.64 10.52
N LYS A 81 -3.73 1.56 10.39
CA LYS A 81 -4.56 0.66 11.19
C LYS A 81 -4.23 -0.82 10.92
N ILE A 82 -4.00 -1.19 9.66
CA ILE A 82 -3.60 -2.56 9.29
C ILE A 82 -2.23 -2.90 9.87
N LEU A 83 -1.27 -1.99 9.76
CA LEU A 83 0.06 -2.18 10.34
C LEU A 83 0.00 -2.36 11.86
N SER A 84 -0.78 -1.53 12.57
CA SER A 84 -0.98 -1.70 14.01
C SER A 84 -1.60 -3.05 14.38
N ASN A 85 -2.52 -3.57 13.57
CA ASN A 85 -3.07 -4.90 13.77
C ASN A 85 -2.02 -6.00 13.54
N LEU A 86 -1.17 -5.86 12.52
CA LEU A 86 -0.06 -6.78 12.27
C LEU A 86 0.98 -6.74 13.41
N GLU A 87 1.24 -5.57 14.01
CA GLU A 87 2.13 -5.46 15.18
C GLU A 87 1.59 -6.23 16.37
N LYS A 88 0.29 -6.07 16.67
CA LYS A 88 -0.37 -6.84 17.73
C LYS A 88 -0.36 -8.35 17.45
N ALA A 89 -0.54 -8.75 16.19
CA ALA A 89 -0.41 -10.15 15.80
C ALA A 89 1.02 -10.65 16.00
N CYS A 90 2.04 -9.86 15.64
CA CYS A 90 3.43 -10.19 15.93
C CYS A 90 3.66 -10.41 17.42
N GLU A 91 3.14 -9.53 18.28
CA GLU A 91 3.23 -9.70 19.74
C GLU A 91 2.55 -11.00 20.21
N GLN A 92 1.34 -11.30 19.72
CA GLN A 92 0.60 -12.51 20.08
C GLN A 92 1.35 -13.79 19.71
N TYR A 93 2.02 -13.81 18.56
CA TYR A 93 2.82 -14.96 18.10
C TYR A 93 4.29 -14.88 18.51
N GLU A 94 4.65 -13.89 19.36
CA GLU A 94 5.99 -13.60 19.84
C GLU A 94 7.02 -13.43 18.68
N ILE A 95 6.58 -12.87 17.56
CA ILE A 95 7.42 -12.56 16.40
C ILE A 95 7.94 -11.13 16.56
N ALA A 96 9.22 -10.89 16.28
CA ALA A 96 9.75 -9.54 16.18
C ALA A 96 9.15 -8.88 14.91
N PRO A 97 8.54 -7.68 15.00
CA PRO A 97 7.89 -7.04 13.86
C PRO A 97 8.86 -6.87 12.68
N PRO A 98 8.67 -7.59 11.55
CA PRO A 98 9.64 -7.59 10.46
C PRO A 98 9.48 -6.39 9.53
N PHE A 99 8.51 -5.51 9.78
CA PHE A 99 8.06 -4.48 8.84
C PHE A 99 8.30 -3.04 9.33
N ALA A 100 9.19 -2.83 10.30
CA ALA A 100 9.49 -1.50 10.84
C ALA A 100 9.98 -0.47 9.79
N ASN A 101 10.57 -0.94 8.69
CA ASN A 101 11.10 -0.09 7.61
C ASN A 101 10.36 -0.26 6.26
N ILE A 102 9.17 -0.87 6.27
CA ILE A 102 8.47 -1.21 5.03
C ILE A 102 7.54 -0.06 4.59
N LEU A 103 7.58 0.25 3.29
CA LEU A 103 6.83 1.37 2.68
C LEU A 103 5.43 0.97 2.18
N SER A 104 5.08 -0.31 2.20
CA SER A 104 3.83 -0.85 1.65
C SER A 104 3.18 -1.87 2.59
N VAL A 105 1.86 -1.78 2.74
CA VAL A 105 1.08 -2.78 3.51
C VAL A 105 1.22 -4.18 2.93
N LYS A 106 1.32 -4.30 1.60
CA LYS A 106 1.49 -5.60 0.93
C LYS A 106 2.78 -6.28 1.42
N ASP A 107 3.88 -5.55 1.39
CA ASP A 107 5.19 -6.05 1.78
C ASP A 107 5.24 -6.36 3.28
N ALA A 108 4.51 -5.59 4.11
CA ALA A 108 4.38 -5.87 5.54
C ALA A 108 3.66 -7.19 5.81
N LYS A 109 2.58 -7.48 5.06
CA LYS A 109 1.86 -8.75 5.13
C LYS A 109 2.73 -9.93 4.67
N LEU A 110 3.48 -9.77 3.59
CA LEU A 110 4.41 -10.79 3.10
C LEU A 110 5.51 -11.09 4.13
N ALA A 111 6.13 -10.04 4.68
CA ALA A 111 7.15 -10.18 5.71
C ALA A 111 6.62 -10.87 6.97
N PHE A 112 5.37 -10.58 7.36
CA PHE A 112 4.70 -11.27 8.47
C PHE A 112 4.51 -12.76 8.19
N LEU A 113 4.00 -13.13 7.01
CA LEU A 113 3.80 -14.52 6.60
C LEU A 113 5.12 -15.29 6.58
N ASP A 114 6.20 -14.69 6.07
CA ASP A 114 7.54 -15.29 6.07
C ASP A 114 8.09 -15.46 7.49
N ALA A 115 7.87 -14.48 8.38
CA ALA A 115 8.28 -14.57 9.77
C ALA A 115 7.54 -15.70 10.51
N MET A 116 6.21 -15.84 10.29
CA MET A 116 5.41 -16.94 10.83
C MET A 116 5.92 -18.29 10.34
N LYS A 117 6.14 -18.41 9.03
CA LYS A 117 6.69 -19.61 8.39
C LYS A 117 8.02 -20.03 9.02
N LYS A 118 8.93 -19.08 9.23
CA LYS A 118 10.25 -19.31 9.85
C LYS A 118 10.13 -19.70 11.32
N LYS A 119 9.32 -18.99 12.10
CA LYS A 119 9.19 -19.22 13.55
C LYS A 119 8.59 -20.59 13.86
N TYR A 120 7.54 -20.98 13.14
CA TYR A 120 6.84 -22.24 13.38
C TYR A 120 7.35 -23.40 12.50
N ASN A 121 8.37 -23.17 11.66
CA ASN A 121 8.96 -24.13 10.74
C ASN A 121 7.91 -24.85 9.86
N ILE A 122 6.94 -24.08 9.36
CA ILE A 122 5.83 -24.59 8.55
C ILE A 122 6.25 -24.59 7.08
N LYS A 123 6.01 -25.68 6.35
CA LYS A 123 6.24 -25.73 4.89
C LYS A 123 5.04 -25.13 4.15
N PHE A 124 4.91 -23.81 4.21
CA PHE A 124 3.89 -23.04 3.49
C PHE A 124 4.48 -22.34 2.25
N LYS A 125 3.73 -22.30 1.15
CA LYS A 125 4.04 -21.47 -0.02
C LYS A 125 3.18 -20.22 0.06
N ILE A 126 3.82 -19.06 0.10
CA ILE A 126 3.13 -17.78 0.07
C ILE A 126 2.81 -17.48 -1.39
N ASP A 127 1.55 -17.20 -1.67
CA ASP A 127 1.11 -16.68 -2.95
C ASP A 127 1.08 -15.15 -2.86
N GLU A 128 2.08 -14.49 -3.46
CA GLU A 128 2.27 -13.04 -3.39
C GLU A 128 1.23 -12.25 -4.22
N GLU A 129 0.57 -12.90 -5.16
CA GLU A 129 -0.47 -12.30 -6.02
C GLU A 129 -1.87 -12.59 -5.49
N GLY A 130 -2.02 -13.61 -4.65
CA GLY A 130 -3.26 -13.99 -4.01
C GLY A 130 -3.70 -13.06 -2.87
N ASP A 131 -4.79 -13.46 -2.22
CA ASP A 131 -5.30 -12.76 -1.05
C ASP A 131 -4.41 -13.01 0.18
N LEU A 132 -3.59 -12.02 0.52
CA LEU A 132 -2.69 -12.08 1.66
C LEU A 132 -3.43 -12.08 3.01
N ASP A 133 -4.60 -11.45 3.10
CA ASP A 133 -5.35 -11.41 4.36
C ASP A 133 -5.89 -12.81 4.70
N SER A 134 -6.49 -13.48 3.73
CA SER A 134 -6.93 -14.88 3.89
C SER A 134 -5.75 -15.81 4.21
N GLN A 135 -4.59 -15.60 3.61
CA GLN A 135 -3.39 -16.40 3.94
C GLN A 135 -2.92 -16.17 5.38
N ILE A 136 -2.97 -14.92 5.87
CA ILE A 136 -2.64 -14.58 7.26
C ILE A 136 -3.59 -15.26 8.24
N ASP A 137 -4.89 -15.21 7.96
CA ASP A 137 -5.92 -15.83 8.82
C ASP A 137 -5.75 -17.35 8.86
N ASN A 138 -5.50 -17.98 7.70
CA ASN A 138 -5.29 -19.43 7.60
C ASN A 138 -4.04 -19.88 8.38
N ILE A 139 -2.90 -19.18 8.25
CA ILE A 139 -1.69 -19.51 9.01
C ILE A 139 -1.91 -19.28 10.50
N SER A 140 -2.57 -18.18 10.87
CA SER A 140 -2.91 -17.88 12.26
C SER A 140 -3.74 -19.00 12.89
N LEU A 141 -4.78 -19.48 12.20
CA LEU A 141 -5.60 -20.60 12.65
C LEU A 141 -4.77 -21.88 12.80
N LEU A 142 -3.96 -22.21 11.79
CA LEU A 142 -3.09 -23.40 11.84
C LEU A 142 -2.15 -23.36 13.06
N VAL A 143 -1.54 -22.20 13.34
CA VAL A 143 -0.65 -22.03 14.49
C VAL A 143 -1.40 -22.21 15.81
N GLN A 144 -2.62 -21.69 15.92
CA GLN A 144 -3.47 -21.88 17.10
C GLN A 144 -3.81 -23.37 17.32
N GLU A 145 -4.20 -24.08 16.27
CA GLU A 145 -4.52 -25.51 16.34
C GLU A 145 -3.29 -26.36 16.73
N LEU A 146 -2.13 -26.08 16.13
CA LEU A 146 -0.87 -26.76 16.48
C LEU A 146 -0.47 -26.51 17.93
N THR A 147 -0.69 -25.28 18.42
CA THR A 147 -0.42 -24.91 19.82
C THR A 147 -1.36 -25.67 20.77
N ALA A 148 -2.66 -25.71 20.47
CA ALA A 148 -3.65 -26.45 21.25
C ALA A 148 -3.34 -27.95 21.27
N TYR A 149 -2.99 -28.53 20.12
CA TYR A 149 -2.60 -29.93 20.02
C TYR A 149 -1.37 -30.24 20.88
N LYS A 150 -0.34 -29.39 20.84
CA LYS A 150 0.87 -29.54 21.68
C LYS A 150 0.53 -29.50 23.17
N GLN A 151 -0.36 -28.61 23.59
CA GLN A 151 -0.82 -28.55 24.99
C GLN A 151 -1.57 -29.81 25.40
N MET A 152 -2.46 -30.33 24.54
CA MET A 152 -3.20 -31.57 24.77
C MET A 152 -2.25 -32.77 24.91
N VAL A 153 -1.26 -32.91 24.02
CA VAL A 153 -0.26 -34.00 24.09
C VAL A 153 0.57 -33.89 25.37
N ASN A 154 0.98 -32.70 25.76
CA ASN A 154 1.71 -32.48 27.02
C ASN A 154 0.86 -32.87 28.24
N ALA A 155 -0.42 -32.50 28.26
CA ALA A 155 -1.35 -32.90 29.31
C ALA A 155 -1.50 -34.43 29.36
N ARG A 156 -1.71 -35.07 28.21
CA ARG A 156 -1.79 -36.53 28.10
C ARG A 156 -0.56 -37.21 28.69
N ASN A 157 0.64 -36.75 28.31
CA ASN A 157 1.89 -37.32 28.80
C ASN A 157 2.05 -37.15 30.32
N ARG A 158 1.62 -36.02 30.89
CA ARG A 158 1.58 -35.82 32.35
C ARG A 158 0.64 -36.80 33.03
N PHE A 159 -0.58 -37.00 32.51
CA PHE A 159 -1.54 -37.97 33.03
C PHE A 159 -1.00 -39.41 32.94
N THR A 160 -0.40 -39.79 31.80
CA THR A 160 0.23 -41.11 31.67
C THR A 160 1.34 -41.31 32.71
N GLY A 161 2.17 -40.30 32.95
CA GLY A 161 3.19 -40.33 34.00
C GLY A 161 2.61 -40.52 35.41
N GLN A 162 1.52 -39.82 35.73
CA GLN A 162 0.80 -39.98 37.01
C GLN A 162 0.26 -41.40 37.17
N ILE A 163 -0.44 -41.92 36.16
CA ILE A 163 -0.99 -43.29 36.19
C ILE A 163 0.11 -44.32 36.41
N ILE A 164 1.25 -44.19 35.71
CA ILE A 164 2.39 -45.10 35.88
C ILE A 164 2.94 -45.03 37.31
N ASN A 165 3.11 -43.82 37.86
CA ASN A 165 3.64 -43.62 39.21
C ASN A 165 2.70 -44.18 40.29
N GLU A 166 1.40 -43.89 40.19
CA GLU A 166 0.38 -44.42 41.11
C GLU A 166 0.29 -45.94 41.04
N THR A 167 0.34 -46.52 39.83
CA THR A 167 0.31 -47.97 39.63
C THR A 167 1.55 -48.64 40.26
N LYS A 168 2.74 -48.05 40.08
CA LYS A 168 3.98 -48.54 40.71
C LYS A 168 3.92 -48.43 42.23
N LEU A 169 3.44 -47.30 42.75
CA LEU A 169 3.27 -47.08 44.18
C LEU A 169 2.31 -48.09 44.81
N LYS A 170 1.18 -48.36 44.14
CA LYS A 170 0.21 -49.36 44.58
C LYS A 170 0.84 -50.76 44.64
N LYS A 171 1.52 -51.20 43.58
CA LYS A 171 2.25 -52.48 43.57
C LYS A 171 3.29 -52.57 44.69
N TYR A 172 3.99 -51.49 45.00
CA TYR A 172 4.98 -51.46 46.08
C TYR A 172 4.32 -51.57 47.46
N LYS A 173 3.24 -50.83 47.69
CA LYS A 173 2.43 -50.93 48.92
C LYS A 173 1.87 -52.34 49.10
N ASP A 174 1.33 -52.94 48.05
CA ASP A 174 0.76 -54.30 48.08
C ASP A 174 1.84 -55.34 48.42
N LYS A 175 3.05 -55.24 47.84
CA LYS A 175 4.19 -56.11 48.18
C LYS A 175 4.62 -55.97 49.65
N PHE A 176 4.64 -54.76 50.19
CA PHE A 176 4.99 -54.53 51.59
C PHE A 176 3.91 -55.00 52.56
N ALA A 177 2.63 -54.90 52.19
CA ALA A 177 1.51 -55.41 52.98
C ALA A 177 1.55 -56.95 53.09
N LEU A 178 1.88 -57.65 52.00
CA LEU A 178 2.07 -59.11 51.98
C LEU A 178 3.27 -59.59 52.81
N TRP A 179 4.26 -58.74 53.08
CA TRP A 179 5.45 -59.09 53.88
C TRP A 179 5.22 -58.92 55.39
N ARG A 180 4.14 -58.25 55.81
CA ARG A 180 3.79 -58.04 57.23
C ARG A 180 2.63 -58.93 57.71
N ALA A 181 2.02 -59.72 56.83
CA ALA A 181 1.01 -60.72 57.15
C ALA A 181 1.66 -62.10 57.27
#